data_AF-A0A444XZZ1-F1
#
_entry.id   AF-A0A444XZZ1-F1
#
_cell.length_a   1.000
_cell.length_b   1.000
_cell.length_c   1.000
_cell.angle_alpha   90.00
_cell.angle_beta   90.00
_cell.angle_gamma   90.00
#
_symmetry.space_group_name_H-M   'P 1'
#
loop_
_entity.id
_entity.type
_entity.pdbx_description
1 polymer ?
#
loop_
_entity_poly.entity_id
_entity_poly.type
_entity_poly.pdbx_seq_one_letter_code
_entity_poly.pdbx_strand_id
1 'polypeptide(L)' 'MCVVEQDANNYIYPIAWAIVPVENTTTWKWFLELLHENIGSYQEHNWCFMSDMQKLRIMYYIEARYMIYWTI' A
#
# COMPACT_ATOMS: atom_id res chain seq x y z
N MET A 1 0.75 3.63 11.25
CA MET A 1 0.44 3.40 9.82
C MET A 1 -0.80 2.54 9.67
N CYS A 2 -1.55 2.71 8.59
CA CYS A 2 -2.77 1.96 8.29
C CYS A 2 -2.86 1.64 6.80
N VAL A 3 -3.50 0.53 6.46
CA VAL A 3 -3.90 0.20 5.08
C VAL A 3 -5.41 0.09 5.02
N VAL A 4 -5.97 0.60 3.93
CA VAL A 4 -7.37 0.51 3.58
C VAL A 4 -7.52 -0.11 2.21
N GLU A 5 -8.61 -0.84 2.02
CA GLU A 5 -9.08 -1.29 0.72
C GLU A 5 -10.17 -0.34 0.23
N GLN A 6 -10.21 -0.08 -1.08
CA GLN A 6 -11.29 0.63 -1.73
C GLN A 6 -11.99 -0.31 -2.71
N ASP A 7 -13.30 -0.47 -2.57
CA ASP A 7 -14.09 -1.27 -3.50
C ASP A 7 -14.49 -0.49 -4.77
N ALA A 8 -15.15 -1.18 -5.70
CA ALA A 8 -15.62 -0.59 -6.96
C ALA A 8 -16.69 0.51 -6.78
N ASN A 9 -17.30 0.61 -5.58
CA ASN A 9 -18.29 1.62 -5.24
C ASN A 9 -17.67 2.81 -4.48
N ASN A 10 -16.34 2.89 -4.39
CA ASN A 10 -15.59 3.90 -3.63
C ASN A 10 -15.82 3.83 -2.12
N TYR A 11 -16.26 2.70 -1.59
CA TYR A 11 -16.27 2.50 -0.15
C TYR A 11 -14.88 2.09 0.33
N ILE A 12 -14.46 2.67 1.45
CA ILE A 12 -13.15 2.47 2.04
C ILE A 12 -13.31 1.60 3.28
N TYR A 13 -12.58 0.49 3.33
CA TYR A 13 -12.61 -0.46 4.45
C TYR A 13 -11.21 -0.58 5.06
N PRO A 14 -11.07 -0.46 6.40
CA PRO A 14 -9.78 -0.70 7.05
C PRO A 14 -9.44 -2.18 7.00
N ILE A 15 -8.23 -2.51 6.52
CA ILE A 15 -7.76 -3.90 6.43
C ILE A 15 -6.67 -4.23 7.45
N ALA A 16 -5.81 -3.27 7.77
CA ALA A 16 -4.73 -3.45 8.74
C ALA A 16 -4.25 -2.12 9.32
N TRP A 17 -3.73 -2.15 10.55
CA TRP A 17 -3.07 -1.01 11.18
C TRP A 17 -1.95 -1.47 12.09
N ALA A 18 -0.95 -0.61 12.27
CA ALA A 18 0.16 -0.82 13.19
C ALA A 18 0.55 0.50 13.86
N ILE A 19 0.81 0.41 15.17
CA ILE A 19 1.42 1.51 15.93
C ILE A 19 2.93 1.29 15.87
N VAL A 20 3.64 2.27 15.30
CA VAL A 20 5.09 2.26 15.23
C VAL A 20 5.64 3.52 15.91
N PRO A 21 6.82 3.47 16.53
CA PRO A 21 7.42 4.66 17.16
C PRO A 21 7.75 5.77 16.17
N VAL A 22 8.16 5.41 14.95
CA VAL A 22 8.53 6.32 13.87
C VAL A 22 8.07 5.73 12.55
N GLU A 23 7.51 6.56 11.69
CA GLU A 23 7.17 6.20 10.32
C GLU A 23 8.39 6.38 9.41
N ASN A 24 8.90 5.29 8.84
CA ASN A 24 10.08 5.30 7.96
C ASN A 24 10.08 4.09 7.01
N THR A 25 11.02 4.06 6.07
CA THR A 25 11.22 2.97 5.08
C THR A 25 11.26 1.60 5.72
N THR A 26 11.97 1.45 6.84
CA THR A 26 12.15 0.17 7.52
C THR A 26 10.85 -0.34 8.14
N THR A 27 10.11 0.54 8.82
CA THR A 27 8.84 0.19 9.45
C THR A 27 7.74 -0.08 8.41
N TRP A 28 7.70 0.68 7.32
CA TRP A 28 6.79 0.43 6.20
C TRP A 28 7.12 -0.89 5.49
N LYS A 29 8.41 -1.17 5.26
CA LYS A 29 8.83 -2.44 4.65
C LYS A 29 8.39 -3.63 5.50
N TRP A 30 8.69 -3.61 6.80
CA TRP A 30 8.27 -4.65 7.74
C TRP A 30 6.75 -4.85 7.74
N PHE A 31 5.99 -3.75 7.76
CA PHE A 31 4.53 -3.81 7.78
C PHE A 31 3.94 -4.36 6.47
N LEU A 32 4.49 -3.98 5.32
CA LEU A 32 4.05 -4.48 4.02
C LEU A 32 4.44 -5.94 3.80
N GLU A 33 5.59 -6.39 4.30
CA GLU A 33 5.99 -7.81 4.29
C GLU A 33 4.99 -8.65 5.11
N LEU A 34 4.65 -8.21 6.32
CA LEU A 34 3.62 -8.86 7.14
C LEU A 34 2.25 -8.86 6.47
N LEU A 35 1.85 -7.73 5.86
CA LEU A 35 0.59 -7.65 5.14
C LEU A 35 0.58 -8.67 3.99
N HIS A 36 1.61 -8.69 3.15
CA HIS A 36 1.74 -9.61 2.03
C HIS A 36 1.67 -11.07 2.44
N GLU A 37 2.31 -11.46 3.55
CA GLU A 37 2.23 -12.81 4.10
C GLU A 37 0.79 -13.20 4.53
N ASN A 38 0.01 -12.23 5.01
CA ASN A 38 -1.34 -12.50 5.54
C ASN A 38 -2.41 -12.49 4.45
N ILE A 39 -2.37 -11.54 3.52
CA ILE A 39 -3.40 -11.43 2.49
C ILE A 39 -3.07 -12.29 1.28
N GLY A 40 -1.78 -12.52 0.96
CA GLY A 40 -1.32 -13.31 -0.19
C GLY A 40 -0.61 -12.47 -1.26
N SER A 41 -0.32 -13.10 -2.41
CA SER A 41 0.40 -12.41 -3.49
C SER A 41 -0.51 -11.52 -4.33
N TYR A 42 -0.04 -10.31 -4.62
CA TYR A 42 -0.75 -9.37 -5.50
C TYR A 42 -0.96 -9.94 -6.92
N GLN A 43 -0.11 -10.87 -7.37
CA GLN A 43 -0.21 -11.51 -8.69
C GLN A 43 -1.38 -12.48 -8.76
N GLU A 44 -1.77 -13.07 -7.64
CA GLU A 44 -2.86 -14.05 -7.57
C GLU A 44 -4.22 -13.35 -7.42
N HIS A 45 -4.23 -12.22 -6.72
CA HIS A 45 -5.46 -11.49 -6.38
C HIS A 45 -5.66 -10.16 -7.12
N ASN A 46 -4.76 -9.81 -8.04
CA ASN A 46 -4.80 -8.59 -8.86
C ASN A 46 -4.96 -7.28 -8.05
N TRP A 47 -4.28 -7.18 -6.90
CA TRP A 47 -4.36 -5.95 -6.09
C TRP A 47 -3.50 -4.82 -6.64
N CYS A 48 -3.97 -3.60 -6.40
CA CYS A 48 -3.24 -2.38 -6.64
C CYS A 48 -2.92 -1.71 -5.31
N PHE A 49 -1.64 -1.47 -5.04
CA PHE A 49 -1.22 -0.71 -3.86
C PHE A 49 -1.09 0.77 -4.22
N MET A 50 -1.66 1.63 -3.38
CA MET A 50 -1.51 3.07 -3.48
C MET A 50 -0.95 3.58 -2.15
N SER A 51 0.15 4.32 -2.22
CA SER A 51 0.68 5.08 -1.07
C SER A 51 0.08 6.48 -1.07
N ASP A 52 0.29 7.19 0.04
CA ASP A 52 -0.36 8.41 0.49
C ASP A 52 -0.94 9.29 -0.63
N MET A 53 -2.27 9.47 -0.61
CA MET A 53 -3.05 10.14 -1.66
C MET A 53 -2.79 11.66 -1.73
N GLN A 54 -1.87 12.21 -0.94
CA GLN A 54 -1.64 13.66 -0.82
C GLN A 54 -0.68 14.29 -1.83
N LYS A 55 -0.21 13.60 -2.88
CA LYS A 55 0.35 14.27 -4.08
C LYS A 55 -0.02 13.55 -5.37
N LEU A 56 -1.28 13.65 -5.77
CA LEU A 56 -1.73 13.38 -7.13
C LEU A 56 -1.18 14.43 -8.10
N ARG A 57 0.08 14.28 -8.52
CA ARG A 57 0.55 14.86 -9.79
C ARG A 57 0.82 13.72 -10.77
N ILE A 58 -0.29 13.29 -11.35
CA ILE A 58 -0.42 12.52 -12.58
C ILE A 58 -0.09 11.03 -12.47
N MET A 59 -1.18 10.31 -12.27
CA MET A 59 -1.55 9.00 -12.81
C MET A 59 -1.04 8.82 -14.27
N TYR A 60 0.22 8.40 -14.45
CA TYR A 60 0.63 7.75 -15.71
C TYR A 60 0.92 6.29 -15.42
N TYR A 61 -0.09 5.48 -15.71
CA TYR A 61 0.00 4.11 -16.18
C TYR A 61 1.40 3.84 -16.79
N ILE A 62 2.25 3.09 -16.08
CA ILE A 62 3.39 2.26 -16.54
C ILE A 62 4.30 1.99 -15.31
N GLU A 63 4.48 0.71 -15.00
CA GLU A 63 5.49 0.15 -14.08
C GLU A 63 5.26 0.31 -12.56
N ALA A 64 4.30 -0.47 -12.04
CA ALA A 64 4.14 -0.78 -10.61
C ALA A 64 5.40 -1.40 -9.93
N ARG A 65 6.46 -1.71 -10.69
CA ARG A 65 7.75 -2.22 -10.17
C ARG A 65 8.64 -1.14 -9.55
N TYR A 66 8.44 0.14 -9.91
CA TYR A 66 9.26 1.25 -9.42
C TYR A 66 8.55 2.13 -8.37
N MET A 67 7.22 2.09 -8.27
CA MET A 67 6.49 2.96 -7.32
C MET A 67 6.78 2.64 -5.85
N ILE A 68 7.06 1.38 -5.50
CA ILE A 68 7.34 0.97 -4.11
C ILE A 68 8.70 1.49 -3.61
N TYR A 69 9.65 1.75 -4.52
CA TYR A 69 11.00 2.23 -4.15
C TYR A 69 11.09 3.74 -3.88
N TRP A 70 10.09 4.55 -4.27
CA TRP A 70 10.23 6.02 -4.35
C TRP A 70 9.29 6.85 -3.45
N THR A 71 8.51 6.24 -2.57
CA THR A 71 7.73 6.97 -1.54
C THR A 71 8.08 6.53 -0.13
N ILE A 72 9.36 6.18 0.08
CA ILE A 72 9.99 6.09 1.39
C ILE A 72 11.46 6.47 1.32
#